data_AF-A0A5B8LHI7-F1
#
_entry.id   AF-A0A5B8LHI7-F1
#
_cell.length_a   1.000
_cell.length_b   1.000
_cell.length_c   1.000
_cell.angle_alpha   90.00
_cell.angle_beta   90.00
_cell.angle_gamma   90.00
#
_symmetry.space_group_name_H-M   'P 1'
#
loop_
_entity.id
_entity.type
_entity.pdbx_description
1 polymer ?
#
loop_
_entity_poly.entity_id
_entity_poly.type
_entity_poly.pdbx_seq_one_letter_code
_entity_poly.pdbx_strand_id
1 'polypeptide(L)'
;MTAFVRWSGLAFCVAAVTTLALNVLVSPHLPEGAFAVVAASPTYFLRQCIAAVVALLLVFGLVGLQISRSGSGGAFGTLAFVLALVGQITLFSVEYGQAFTVHDYALYAPNALNAAMADPHRPLALGALIAIGVFFIGWLLLAISLLGSRQTRSSAILIIVGLPLAFATKGLGVYGGMVASLVTGTGWLLLGLHMMRQRAA
;
A
#
# COMPACT_ATOMS: atom_id res chain seq x y z
N MET A 1 24.42 10.17 -4.25
CA MET A 1 23.05 10.14 -3.67
C MET A 1 21.94 10.29 -4.71
N THR A 2 22.11 11.10 -5.75
CA THR A 2 21.05 11.37 -6.74
C THR A 2 20.58 10.15 -7.55
N ALA A 3 21.47 9.20 -7.87
CA ALA A 3 21.06 7.97 -8.55
C ALA A 3 20.07 7.13 -7.71
N PHE A 4 20.34 6.96 -6.41
CA PHE A 4 19.46 6.20 -5.51
C PHE A 4 18.07 6.85 -5.41
N VAL A 5 17.99 8.17 -5.23
CA VAL A 5 16.72 8.90 -5.18
C VAL A 5 15.92 8.72 -6.47
N ARG A 6 16.57 8.72 -7.64
CA ARG A 6 15.90 8.48 -8.94
C ARG A 6 15.37 7.05 -9.04
N TRP A 7 16.11 6.05 -8.60
CA TRP A 7 15.65 4.66 -8.59
C TRP A 7 14.50 4.43 -7.58
N SER A 8 14.55 5.05 -6.41
CA SER A 8 13.41 5.08 -5.48
C SER A 8 12.19 5.77 -6.07
N GLY A 9 12.39 6.86 -6.83
CA GLY A 9 11.31 7.52 -7.56
C GLY A 9 10.69 6.60 -8.62
N LEU A 10 11.51 5.85 -9.37
CA LEU A 10 11.04 4.84 -10.30
C LEU A 10 10.26 3.73 -9.57
N ALA A 11 10.73 3.29 -8.40
CA ALA A 11 10.02 2.30 -7.60
C ALA A 11 8.60 2.77 -7.22
N PHE A 12 8.42 4.06 -6.88
CA PHE A 12 7.08 4.64 -6.68
C PHE A 12 6.22 4.59 -7.94
N CYS A 13 6.77 4.97 -9.10
CA CYS A 13 6.04 4.94 -10.36
C CYS A 13 5.61 3.52 -10.73
N VAL A 14 6.51 2.54 -10.60
CA VAL A 14 6.22 1.13 -10.87
C VAL A 14 5.19 0.60 -9.88
N ALA A 15 5.33 0.89 -8.59
CA ALA A 15 4.35 0.51 -7.58
C ALA A 15 2.95 1.07 -7.89
N ALA A 16 2.86 2.35 -8.26
CA ALA A 16 1.60 2.99 -8.63
C ALA A 16 0.92 2.32 -9.83
N VAL A 17 1.65 2.14 -10.92
CA VAL A 17 1.12 1.51 -12.15
C VAL A 17 0.72 0.06 -11.88
N THR A 18 1.54 -0.67 -11.14
CA THR A 18 1.27 -2.07 -10.79
C THR A 18 0.06 -2.20 -9.87
N THR A 19 -0.13 -1.27 -8.92
CA THR A 19 -1.32 -1.23 -8.05
C THR A 19 -2.60 -1.04 -8.88
N LEU A 20 -2.57 -0.12 -9.84
CA LEU A 20 -3.72 0.10 -10.72
C LEU A 20 -3.99 -1.13 -11.59
N ALA A 21 -2.95 -1.67 -12.23
CA ALA A 21 -3.05 -2.86 -13.06
C ALA A 21 -3.58 -4.07 -12.26
N LEU A 22 -3.10 -4.27 -11.03
CA LEU A 22 -3.61 -5.30 -10.12
C LEU A 22 -5.12 -5.15 -9.89
N ASN A 23 -5.58 -3.95 -9.57
CA ASN A 23 -6.98 -3.71 -9.26
C ASN A 23 -7.90 -3.72 -10.48
N VAL A 24 -7.39 -3.41 -11.67
CA VAL A 24 -8.16 -3.40 -12.92
C VAL A 24 -8.16 -4.76 -13.61
N LEU A 25 -7.03 -5.48 -13.60
CA LEU A 25 -6.84 -6.69 -14.38
C LEU A 25 -6.97 -7.97 -13.55
N VAL A 26 -6.67 -7.94 -12.25
CA VAL A 26 -6.63 -9.15 -11.42
C VAL A 26 -7.81 -9.19 -10.45
N SER A 27 -8.04 -8.13 -9.69
CA SER A 27 -9.12 -8.08 -8.68
C SER A 27 -10.53 -8.43 -9.19
N PRO A 28 -10.95 -8.09 -10.44
CA PRO A 28 -12.27 -8.50 -10.95
C PRO A 28 -12.44 -10.00 -11.14
N HIS A 29 -11.35 -10.75 -11.23
CA HIS A 29 -11.35 -12.19 -11.45
C HIS A 29 -11.27 -12.99 -10.14
N LEU A 30 -11.35 -12.32 -8.98
CA LEU A 30 -11.46 -13.01 -7.71
C LEU A 30 -12.81 -13.73 -7.63
N PRO A 31 -12.84 -15.00 -7.19
CA PRO A 31 -14.11 -15.70 -7.02
C PRO A 31 -14.93 -15.06 -5.89
N GLU A 32 -16.24 -15.23 -5.97
CA GLU A 32 -17.17 -14.83 -4.91
C GLU A 32 -17.31 -15.94 -3.86
N GLY A 33 -17.71 -15.58 -2.64
CA GLY A 33 -18.07 -16.52 -1.58
C GLY A 33 -17.30 -16.31 -0.28
N ALA A 34 -17.16 -17.39 0.49
CA ALA A 34 -16.48 -17.36 1.78
C ALA A 34 -14.99 -17.04 1.62
N PHE A 35 -14.39 -16.37 2.61
CA PHE A 35 -13.00 -15.92 2.54
C PHE A 35 -12.02 -17.06 2.20
N ALA A 36 -12.18 -18.26 2.77
CA ALA A 36 -11.33 -19.39 2.45
C ALA A 36 -11.43 -19.83 0.96
N VAL A 37 -12.59 -19.73 0.32
CA VAL A 37 -12.74 -20.04 -1.12
C VAL A 37 -11.95 -19.04 -1.97
N VAL A 38 -12.03 -17.76 -1.61
CA VAL A 38 -11.26 -16.70 -2.27
C VAL A 38 -9.77 -16.92 -2.05
N ALA A 39 -9.35 -17.13 -0.81
CA ALA A 39 -7.96 -17.29 -0.42
C ALA A 39 -7.29 -18.52 -1.05
N ALA A 40 -8.03 -19.62 -1.24
CA ALA A 40 -7.54 -20.83 -1.90
C ALA A 40 -7.39 -20.70 -3.43
N SER A 41 -7.87 -19.61 -4.04
CA SER A 41 -7.84 -19.45 -5.49
C SER A 41 -6.45 -19.04 -6.02
N PRO A 42 -6.06 -19.50 -7.22
CA PRO A 42 -4.83 -19.04 -7.87
C PRO A 42 -4.81 -17.53 -8.13
N THR A 43 -5.96 -16.93 -8.43
CA THR A 43 -6.09 -15.49 -8.66
C THR A 43 -5.77 -14.70 -7.39
N TYR A 44 -6.22 -15.18 -6.23
CA TYR A 44 -5.89 -14.55 -4.96
C TYR A 44 -4.40 -14.67 -4.66
N PHE A 45 -3.81 -15.86 -4.82
CA PHE A 45 -2.37 -16.06 -4.63
C PHE A 45 -1.55 -15.07 -5.48
N LEU A 46 -1.82 -15.02 -6.80
CA LEU A 46 -1.16 -14.09 -7.71
C LEU A 46 -1.35 -12.64 -7.29
N ARG A 47 -2.58 -12.25 -6.90
CA ARG A 47 -2.89 -10.90 -6.42
C ARG A 47 -2.03 -10.53 -5.21
N GLN A 48 -1.93 -11.42 -4.22
CA GLN A 48 -1.16 -11.18 -2.99
C GLN A 48 0.35 -11.10 -3.27
N CYS A 49 0.88 -11.95 -4.17
CA CYS A 49 2.28 -11.85 -4.59
C CYS A 49 2.59 -10.49 -5.23
N ILE A 50 1.73 -10.02 -6.15
CA ILE A 50 1.90 -8.71 -6.80
C ILE A 50 1.79 -7.59 -5.75
N ALA A 51 0.80 -7.66 -4.84
CA ALA A 51 0.63 -6.68 -3.79
C ALA A 51 1.83 -6.62 -2.83
N ALA A 52 2.43 -7.76 -2.50
CA ALA A 52 3.67 -7.81 -1.72
C ALA A 52 4.83 -7.13 -2.46
N VAL A 53 5.00 -7.38 -3.76
CA VAL A 53 6.04 -6.70 -4.57
C VAL A 53 5.79 -5.18 -4.59
N VAL A 54 4.55 -4.75 -4.79
CA VAL A 54 4.16 -3.32 -4.71
C VAL A 54 4.52 -2.74 -3.35
N ALA A 55 4.16 -3.43 -2.26
CA ALA A 55 4.43 -2.97 -0.91
C ALA A 55 5.94 -2.79 -0.66
N LEU A 56 6.76 -3.71 -1.17
CA LEU A 56 8.20 -3.64 -1.08
C LEU A 56 8.78 -2.49 -1.92
N LEU A 57 8.28 -2.26 -3.14
CA LEU A 57 8.67 -1.11 -3.96
C LEU A 57 8.35 0.22 -3.26
N LEU A 58 7.22 0.32 -2.57
CA LEU A 58 6.85 1.49 -1.78
C LEU A 58 7.81 1.70 -0.60
N VAL A 59 8.34 0.64 0.05
CA VAL A 59 9.41 0.76 1.06
C VAL A 59 10.64 1.44 0.46
N PHE A 60 11.12 0.97 -0.70
CA PHE A 60 12.26 1.59 -1.38
C PHE A 60 11.99 3.05 -1.80
N GLY A 61 10.78 3.33 -2.25
CA GLY A 61 10.31 4.68 -2.55
C GLY A 61 10.38 5.61 -1.34
N LEU A 62 9.84 5.15 -0.20
CA LEU A 62 9.82 5.90 1.06
C LEU A 62 11.23 6.25 1.54
N VAL A 63 12.17 5.30 1.51
CA VAL A 63 13.57 5.54 1.92
C VAL A 63 14.21 6.64 1.05
N GLY A 64 14.02 6.57 -0.28
CA GLY A 64 14.53 7.61 -1.17
C GLY A 64 13.86 8.97 -0.95
N LEU A 65 12.56 8.99 -0.63
CA LEU A 65 11.83 10.21 -0.32
C LEU A 65 12.40 10.87 0.95
N GLN A 66 12.68 10.10 1.99
CA GLN A 66 13.29 10.64 3.21
C GLN A 66 14.68 11.22 2.95
N ILE A 67 15.50 10.52 2.15
CA ILE A 67 16.82 11.02 1.75
C ILE A 67 16.69 12.32 0.96
N SER A 68 15.72 12.42 0.04
CA SER A 68 15.49 13.64 -0.75
C SER A 68 15.02 14.84 0.11
N ARG A 69 14.54 14.57 1.33
CA ARG A 69 14.03 15.57 2.28
C ARG A 69 14.95 15.82 3.46
N SER A 70 16.14 15.20 3.51
CA SER A 70 17.06 15.33 4.65
C SER A 70 17.46 16.80 4.82
N GLY A 71 16.86 17.49 5.79
CA GLY A 71 17.06 18.92 6.06
C GLY A 71 15.80 19.78 6.05
N SER A 72 14.66 19.33 5.52
CA SER A 72 13.44 20.17 5.37
C SER A 72 12.19 19.67 6.11
N GLY A 73 12.25 18.49 6.75
CA GLY A 73 11.06 17.83 7.32
C GLY A 73 10.69 18.16 8.78
N GLY A 74 11.62 18.72 9.56
CA GLY A 74 11.44 18.88 11.02
C GLY A 74 11.18 17.55 11.76
N ALA A 75 10.93 17.61 13.06
CA ALA A 75 10.66 16.42 13.88
C ALA A 75 9.38 15.68 13.45
N PHE A 76 8.33 16.44 13.08
CA PHE A 76 7.06 15.87 12.63
C PHE A 76 7.21 15.07 11.34
N GLY A 77 7.93 15.59 10.33
CA GLY A 77 8.16 14.88 9.07
C GLY A 77 8.94 13.58 9.28
N THR A 78 9.92 13.57 10.19
CA THR A 78 10.66 12.36 10.56
C THR A 78 9.76 11.33 11.23
N LEU A 79 8.94 11.72 12.21
CA LEU A 79 8.00 10.80 12.86
C LEU A 79 6.99 10.23 11.86
N ALA A 80 6.41 11.10 11.02
CA ALA A 80 5.48 10.70 9.97
C ALA A 80 6.11 9.71 8.98
N PHE A 81 7.37 9.94 8.58
CA PHE A 81 8.12 9.01 7.75
C PHE A 81 8.33 7.65 8.44
N VAL A 82 8.75 7.64 9.70
CA VAL A 82 8.97 6.39 10.45
C VAL A 82 7.67 5.58 10.53
N LEU A 83 6.55 6.23 10.86
CA LEU A 83 5.25 5.57 10.92
C LEU A 83 4.81 5.03 9.55
N ALA A 84 4.98 5.81 8.48
CA ALA A 84 4.69 5.34 7.12
C ALA A 84 5.56 4.15 6.71
N LEU A 85 6.86 4.20 7.03
CA LEU A 85 7.81 3.13 6.74
C LEU A 85 7.46 1.85 7.48
N VAL A 86 7.22 1.93 8.80
CA VAL A 86 6.80 0.79 9.62
C VAL A 86 5.48 0.22 9.10
N GLY A 87 4.49 1.08 8.84
CA GLY A 87 3.21 0.65 8.28
C GLY A 87 3.36 -0.05 6.93
N GLN A 88 4.24 0.46 6.05
CA GLN A 88 4.52 -0.14 4.76
C GLN A 88 5.22 -1.51 4.87
N ILE A 89 6.20 -1.65 5.77
CA ILE A 89 6.88 -2.92 6.05
C ILE A 89 5.88 -3.93 6.60
N THR A 90 5.03 -3.53 7.55
CA THR A 90 4.01 -4.42 8.10
C THR A 90 2.99 -4.82 7.05
N LEU A 91 2.59 -3.91 6.16
CA LEU A 91 1.71 -4.23 5.03
C LEU A 91 2.37 -5.25 4.08
N PHE A 92 3.65 -5.08 3.76
CA PHE A 92 4.40 -6.09 3.00
C PHE A 92 4.36 -7.46 3.68
N SER A 93 4.62 -7.52 4.99
CA SER A 93 4.54 -8.77 5.76
C SER A 93 3.14 -9.39 5.72
N VAL A 94 2.08 -8.58 5.75
CA VAL A 94 0.70 -9.05 5.61
C VAL A 94 0.46 -9.62 4.22
N GLU A 95 0.73 -8.89 3.13
CA GLU A 95 0.48 -9.38 1.78
C GLU A 95 1.31 -10.64 1.47
N TYR A 96 2.56 -10.70 1.96
CA TYR A 96 3.38 -11.91 1.89
C TYR A 96 2.76 -13.07 2.67
N GLY A 97 2.34 -12.83 3.91
CA GLY A 97 1.66 -13.83 4.74
C GLY A 97 0.33 -14.29 4.14
N GLN A 98 -0.41 -13.40 3.49
CA GLN A 98 -1.64 -13.76 2.78
C GLN A 98 -1.34 -14.66 1.57
N ALA A 99 -0.27 -14.35 0.82
CA ALA A 99 0.15 -15.13 -0.35
C ALA A 99 0.56 -16.55 0.04
N PHE A 100 1.44 -16.72 1.03
CA PHE A 100 2.03 -18.03 1.30
C PHE A 100 1.36 -18.76 2.46
N THR A 101 1.07 -18.07 3.56
CA THR A 101 0.51 -18.72 4.76
C THR A 101 -1.00 -18.88 4.67
N VAL A 102 -1.73 -17.82 4.32
CA VAL A 102 -3.20 -17.87 4.29
C VAL A 102 -3.71 -18.69 3.12
N HIS A 103 -3.05 -18.62 1.96
CA HIS A 103 -3.37 -19.48 0.81
C HIS A 103 -3.24 -20.96 1.17
N ASP A 104 -2.10 -21.39 1.74
CA ASP A 104 -1.92 -22.78 2.18
C ASP A 104 -2.95 -23.17 3.24
N TYR A 105 -3.20 -22.31 4.22
CA TYR A 105 -4.19 -22.58 5.25
C TYR A 105 -5.61 -22.71 4.69
N ALA A 106 -5.93 -21.95 3.63
CA ALA A 106 -7.20 -22.05 2.91
C ALA A 106 -7.34 -23.38 2.15
N LEU A 107 -6.24 -23.91 1.58
CA LEU A 107 -6.24 -25.19 0.87
C LEU A 107 -6.38 -26.38 1.82
N TYR A 108 -5.69 -26.37 2.96
CA TYR A 108 -5.61 -27.55 3.84
C TYR A 108 -6.53 -27.49 5.06
N ALA A 109 -6.95 -26.30 5.51
CA ALA A 109 -7.78 -26.12 6.69
C ALA A 109 -8.82 -24.97 6.55
N PRO A 110 -9.68 -24.98 5.51
CA PRO A 110 -10.57 -23.86 5.19
C PRO A 110 -11.54 -23.49 6.32
N ASN A 111 -12.04 -24.49 7.06
CA ASN A 111 -12.94 -24.26 8.19
C ASN A 111 -12.25 -23.55 9.35
N ALA A 112 -10.99 -23.89 9.63
CA ALA A 112 -10.21 -23.24 10.67
C ALA A 112 -9.87 -21.79 10.27
N LEU A 113 -9.56 -21.54 8.99
CA LEU A 113 -9.35 -20.19 8.47
C LEU A 113 -10.61 -19.33 8.60
N ASN A 114 -11.76 -19.83 8.15
CA ASN A 114 -13.02 -19.12 8.26
C ASN A 114 -13.36 -18.80 9.72
N ALA A 115 -13.16 -19.76 10.64
CA ALA A 115 -13.35 -19.51 12.06
C ALA A 115 -12.37 -18.44 12.58
N ALA A 116 -11.11 -18.46 12.19
CA ALA A 116 -10.11 -17.47 12.59
C ALA A 116 -10.45 -16.05 12.11
N MET A 117 -11.13 -15.92 10.97
CA MET A 117 -11.53 -14.65 10.36
C MET A 117 -12.95 -14.20 10.72
N ALA A 118 -13.77 -15.08 11.31
CA ALA A 118 -15.15 -14.76 11.68
C ALA A 118 -15.25 -13.73 12.81
N ASP A 119 -14.22 -13.62 13.65
CA ASP A 119 -14.16 -12.68 14.77
C ASP A 119 -12.95 -11.73 14.60
N PRO A 120 -13.18 -10.41 14.48
CA PRO A 120 -12.11 -9.43 14.30
C PRO A 120 -11.14 -9.32 15.48
N HIS A 121 -11.51 -9.85 16.66
CA HIS A 121 -10.65 -9.84 17.85
C HIS A 121 -9.67 -11.02 17.88
N ARG A 122 -9.78 -11.98 16.96
CA ARG A 122 -8.83 -13.10 16.87
C ARG A 122 -7.47 -12.62 16.36
N PRO A 123 -6.36 -13.27 16.77
CA PRO A 123 -5.01 -12.78 16.50
C PRO A 123 -4.71 -12.51 15.02
N LEU A 124 -5.19 -13.38 14.11
CA LEU A 124 -4.97 -13.22 12.67
C LEU A 124 -5.67 -11.96 12.12
N ALA A 125 -6.94 -11.76 12.46
CA ALA A 125 -7.72 -10.60 12.03
C ALA A 125 -7.20 -9.31 12.68
N LEU A 126 -6.89 -9.36 13.98
CA LEU A 126 -6.35 -8.24 14.74
C LEU A 126 -4.99 -7.79 14.19
N GLY A 127 -4.10 -8.74 13.88
CA GLY A 127 -2.79 -8.44 13.27
C GLY A 127 -2.93 -7.73 11.92
N ALA A 128 -3.85 -8.19 11.06
CA ALA A 128 -4.15 -7.53 9.80
C ALA A 128 -4.73 -6.11 10.01
N LEU A 129 -5.64 -5.94 10.96
CA LEU A 129 -6.21 -4.63 11.29
C LEU A 129 -5.15 -3.64 11.79
N ILE A 130 -4.24 -4.08 12.68
CA ILE A 130 -3.14 -3.27 13.16
C ILE A 130 -2.24 -2.86 12.00
N ALA A 131 -1.86 -3.81 11.13
CA ALA A 131 -1.03 -3.52 9.97
C ALA A 131 -1.65 -2.47 9.04
N ILE A 132 -2.93 -2.66 8.69
CA ILE A 132 -3.68 -1.72 7.84
C ILE A 132 -3.81 -0.36 8.52
N GLY A 133 -4.08 -0.34 9.83
CA GLY A 133 -4.21 0.90 10.60
C GLY A 133 -2.91 1.71 10.66
N VAL A 134 -1.79 1.05 10.96
CA VAL A 134 -0.47 1.72 11.00
C VAL A 134 -0.05 2.18 9.61
N PHE A 135 -0.28 1.38 8.57
CA PHE A 135 -0.09 1.78 7.18
C PHE A 135 -0.88 3.05 6.85
N PHE A 136 -2.19 3.04 7.12
CA PHE A 136 -3.09 4.14 6.78
C PHE A 136 -2.72 5.43 7.50
N ILE A 137 -2.55 5.36 8.82
CA ILE A 137 -2.19 6.52 9.65
C ILE A 137 -0.80 7.04 9.26
N GLY A 138 0.18 6.15 9.11
CA GLY A 138 1.54 6.53 8.72
C GLY A 138 1.57 7.27 7.38
N TRP A 139 0.90 6.74 6.37
CA TRP A 139 0.83 7.38 5.05
C TRP A 139 0.07 8.72 5.07
N LEU A 140 -1.01 8.84 5.83
CA LEU A 140 -1.72 10.10 5.99
C LEU A 140 -0.84 11.17 6.65
N LEU A 141 -0.18 10.83 7.76
CA LEU A 141 0.73 11.76 8.44
C LEU A 141 1.88 12.18 7.52
N LEU A 142 2.43 11.22 6.75
CA LEU A 142 3.48 11.53 5.78
C LEU A 142 2.96 12.47 4.69
N ALA A 143 1.79 12.20 4.13
CA ALA A 143 1.16 13.06 3.12
C ALA A 143 0.89 14.47 3.67
N ILE A 144 0.40 14.60 4.91
CA ILE A 144 0.22 15.89 5.58
C ILE A 144 1.57 16.63 5.69
N SER A 145 2.64 15.93 6.09
CA SER A 145 3.98 16.52 6.16
C SER A 145 4.51 17.03 4.81
N LEU A 146 3.96 16.53 3.69
CA LEU A 146 4.35 16.89 2.32
C LEU A 146 3.58 18.10 1.77
N LEU A 147 2.51 18.55 2.43
CA LEU A 147 1.69 19.69 1.97
C LEU A 147 2.45 21.03 1.96
N GLY A 148 3.48 21.15 2.80
CA GLY A 148 4.31 22.35 2.92
C GLY A 148 5.15 22.64 1.66
N SER A 149 5.49 21.62 0.87
CA SER A 149 6.24 21.80 -0.38
C SER A 149 5.29 21.92 -1.57
N ARG A 150 5.44 23.00 -2.36
CA ARG A 150 4.66 23.20 -3.60
C ARG A 150 4.83 22.06 -4.60
N GLN A 151 6.00 21.41 -4.61
CA GLN A 151 6.32 20.35 -5.58
C GLN A 151 5.62 19.02 -5.24
N THR A 152 5.39 18.74 -3.95
CA THR A 152 4.76 17.49 -3.48
C THR A 152 3.30 17.67 -3.08
N ARG A 153 2.78 18.90 -3.07
CA ARG A 153 1.43 19.22 -2.62
C ARG A 153 0.34 18.45 -3.36
N SER A 154 0.39 18.40 -4.69
CA SER A 154 -0.62 17.67 -5.47
C SER A 154 -0.62 16.19 -5.12
N SER A 155 0.56 15.58 -5.02
CA SER A 155 0.69 14.18 -4.61
C SER A 155 0.17 13.93 -3.20
N ALA A 156 0.47 14.83 -2.27
CA ALA A 156 -0.01 14.77 -0.90
C ALA A 156 -1.54 14.83 -0.81
N ILE A 157 -2.17 15.75 -1.53
CA ILE A 157 -3.64 15.86 -1.57
C ILE A 157 -4.26 14.57 -2.12
N LEU A 158 -3.72 14.01 -3.21
CA LEU A 158 -4.22 12.77 -3.77
C LEU A 158 -4.11 11.59 -2.80
N ILE A 159 -3.03 11.48 -2.04
CA ILE A 159 -2.90 10.42 -1.01
C ILE A 159 -3.88 10.66 0.15
N ILE A 160 -4.02 11.90 0.61
CA ILE A 160 -4.96 12.26 1.69
C ILE A 160 -6.41 11.96 1.30
N VAL A 161 -6.79 12.16 0.04
CA VAL A 161 -8.14 11.89 -0.45
C VAL A 161 -8.32 10.41 -0.81
N GLY A 162 -7.34 9.82 -1.51
CA GLY A 162 -7.42 8.47 -2.06
C GLY A 162 -7.44 7.37 -1.00
N LEU A 163 -6.72 7.55 0.11
CA LEU A 163 -6.71 6.56 1.18
C LEU A 163 -8.09 6.42 1.86
N PRO A 164 -8.73 7.48 2.37
CA PRO A 164 -10.11 7.41 2.89
C PRO A 164 -11.12 6.93 1.83
N LEU A 165 -10.90 7.28 0.56
CA LEU A 165 -11.77 6.86 -0.53
C LEU A 165 -11.87 5.34 -0.62
N ALA A 166 -10.78 4.60 -0.37
CA ALA A 166 -10.78 3.14 -0.34
C ALA A 166 -11.81 2.56 0.65
N PHE A 167 -12.02 3.22 1.79
CA PHE A 167 -13.02 2.81 2.79
C PHE A 167 -14.41 3.27 2.39
N ALA A 168 -14.55 4.52 1.92
CA ALA A 168 -15.83 5.09 1.52
C ALA A 168 -16.47 4.32 0.35
N THR A 169 -15.65 3.82 -0.57
CA THR A 169 -16.13 3.07 -1.74
C THR A 169 -16.20 1.56 -1.53
N LYS A 170 -15.99 1.06 -0.30
CA LYS A 170 -16.01 -0.39 -0.02
C LYS A 170 -17.32 -1.04 -0.46
N GLY A 171 -18.45 -0.34 -0.34
CA GLY A 171 -19.77 -0.82 -0.78
C GLY A 171 -19.92 -0.99 -2.29
N LEU A 172 -19.02 -0.40 -3.09
CA LEU A 172 -18.99 -0.53 -4.56
C LEU A 172 -18.15 -1.75 -5.01
N GLY A 173 -17.67 -2.57 -4.08
CA GLY A 173 -16.87 -3.76 -4.37
C GLY A 173 -15.60 -3.43 -5.15
N VAL A 174 -15.36 -4.18 -6.23
CA VAL A 174 -14.14 -4.05 -7.04
C VAL A 174 -14.00 -2.67 -7.67
N TYR A 175 -15.08 -2.06 -8.15
CA TYR A 175 -15.06 -0.72 -8.74
C TYR A 175 -14.61 0.35 -7.75
N GLY A 176 -15.01 0.22 -6.48
CA GLY A 176 -14.52 1.10 -5.43
C GLY A 176 -13.01 0.98 -5.24
N GLY A 177 -12.50 -0.26 -5.21
CA GLY A 177 -11.06 -0.54 -5.17
C GLY A 177 -10.30 0.06 -6.34
N MET A 178 -10.86 0.00 -7.56
CA MET A 178 -10.25 0.61 -8.75
C MET A 178 -10.15 2.14 -8.62
N VAL A 179 -11.22 2.82 -8.24
CA VAL A 179 -11.26 4.29 -8.11
C VAL A 179 -10.28 4.74 -7.02
N ALA A 180 -10.30 4.11 -5.84
CA ALA A 180 -9.39 4.45 -4.76
C ALA A 180 -7.91 4.20 -5.13
N SER A 181 -7.64 3.12 -5.86
CA SER A 181 -6.30 2.79 -6.37
C SER A 181 -5.83 3.78 -7.43
N LEU A 182 -6.72 4.27 -8.28
CA LEU A 182 -6.41 5.29 -9.26
C LEU A 182 -5.98 6.60 -8.58
N VAL A 183 -6.75 7.06 -7.59
CA VAL A 183 -6.46 8.31 -6.87
C VAL A 183 -5.15 8.19 -6.07
N THR A 184 -5.04 7.16 -5.23
CA THR A 184 -3.85 6.94 -4.40
C THR A 184 -2.61 6.64 -5.26
N GLY A 185 -2.77 5.80 -6.28
CA GLY A 185 -1.71 5.45 -7.22
C GLY A 185 -1.21 6.66 -8.00
N THR A 186 -2.11 7.57 -8.42
CA THR A 186 -1.69 8.83 -9.06
C THR A 186 -0.86 9.69 -8.10
N GLY A 187 -1.23 9.73 -6.81
CA GLY A 187 -0.43 10.37 -5.78
C GLY A 187 1.00 9.81 -5.69
N TRP A 188 1.14 8.48 -5.61
CA TRP A 188 2.45 7.83 -5.61
C TRP A 188 3.23 8.05 -6.91
N LEU A 189 2.56 7.98 -8.06
CA LEU A 189 3.17 8.23 -9.37
C LEU A 189 3.77 9.63 -9.44
N LEU A 190 3.02 10.65 -9.00
CA LEU A 190 3.50 12.04 -8.97
C LEU A 190 4.68 12.23 -7.99
N LEU A 191 4.67 11.57 -6.82
CA LEU A 191 5.83 11.56 -5.92
C LEU A 191 7.06 10.97 -6.60
N GLY A 192 6.91 9.82 -7.26
CA GLY A 192 7.99 9.16 -7.97
C GLY A 192 8.59 10.03 -9.08
N LEU A 193 7.71 10.61 -9.93
CA LEU A 193 8.12 11.53 -10.99
C LEU A 193 8.83 12.78 -10.43
N HIS A 194 8.37 13.29 -9.29
CA HIS A 194 9.01 14.42 -8.65
C HIS A 194 10.44 14.07 -8.20
N MET A 195 10.62 12.93 -7.52
CA MET A 195 11.94 12.45 -7.10
C MET A 195 12.87 12.20 -8.28
N MET A 196 12.36 11.67 -9.40
CA MET A 196 13.15 11.44 -10.61
C MET A 196 13.62 12.73 -11.31
N ARG A 197 12.89 13.84 -11.12
CA ARG A 197 13.16 15.15 -11.74
C ARG A 197 14.06 16.05 -10.89
N GLN A 198 14.29 15.73 -9.62
CA GLN A 198 15.25 16.48 -8.80
C GLN A 198 16.64 16.34 -9.43
N ARG A 199 17.16 17.46 -9.99
CA ARG A 199 18.55 17.53 -10.45
C ARG A 199 19.46 17.58 -9.22
N ALA A 200 20.64 16.97 -9.34
CA ALA A 200 21.72 17.22 -8.38
C ALA A 200 21.98 18.73 -8.37
N ALA A 201 21.58 19.40 -7.28
CA ALA A 201 22.06 20.73 -6.97
C ALA A 201 23.50 20.61 -6.47
#